data_AF-A0A7Y3BIZ7-F1
#
_entry.id   AF-A0A7Y3BIZ7-F1
#
_cell.length_a   1.000
_cell.length_b   1.000
_cell.length_c   1.000
_cell.angle_alpha   90.00
_cell.angle_beta   90.00
_cell.angle_gamma   90.00
#
_symmetry.space_group_name_H-M   'P 1'
#
loop_
_entity.id
_entity.type
_entity.pdbx_description
1 polymer ?
#
loop_
_entity_poly.entity_id
_entity_poly.type
_entity_poly.pdbx_seq_one_letter_code
_entity_poly.pdbx_strand_id
1 'polypeptide(L)'
;MKDIPNKYEFKSNYPHDREWINKGNSCVIDPTGKIIAGPVSEKEEIIYSDIDLDAIAEAKWIFDVAGHYSRPDIFEFRVRK
;
A
#
# COMPACT_ATOMS: atom_id res chain seq x y z
N MET A 1 -3.48 -14.22 18.60
CA MET A 1 -4.69 -14.52 19.43
C MET A 1 -4.56 -14.11 20.90
N LYS A 2 -3.32 -14.04 21.42
CA LYS A 2 -3.03 -13.54 22.77
C LYS A 2 -3.40 -12.05 22.92
N ASP A 3 -3.40 -11.32 21.81
CA ASP A 3 -3.62 -9.87 21.75
C ASP A 3 -5.10 -9.48 21.66
N ILE A 4 -6.00 -10.44 21.43
CA ILE A 4 -7.46 -10.20 21.44
C ILE A 4 -8.00 -10.50 22.84
N PRO A 5 -8.56 -9.52 23.56
CA PRO A 5 -9.17 -9.74 24.87
C PRO A 5 -10.29 -10.79 24.84
N ASN A 6 -10.38 -11.61 25.89
CA ASN A 6 -11.40 -12.68 25.99
C ASN A 6 -12.85 -12.16 26.09
N LYS A 7 -13.05 -10.88 26.39
CA LYS A 7 -14.39 -10.26 26.49
C LYS A 7 -15.13 -10.16 25.15
N TYR A 8 -14.42 -10.36 24.04
CA TYR A 8 -15.00 -10.25 22.71
C TYR A 8 -15.48 -11.61 22.20
N GLU A 9 -16.79 -11.75 22.02
CA GLU A 9 -17.42 -13.00 21.54
C GLU A 9 -16.88 -13.46 20.18
N PHE A 10 -16.53 -12.51 19.31
CA PHE A 10 -15.99 -12.81 17.98
C PHE A 10 -14.62 -13.50 18.02
N LYS A 11 -13.93 -13.57 19.16
CA LYS A 11 -12.60 -14.21 19.27
C LYS A 11 -12.62 -15.68 18.83
N SER A 12 -13.73 -16.38 19.05
CA SER A 12 -13.93 -17.77 18.63
C SER A 12 -14.02 -17.95 17.11
N ASN A 13 -14.33 -16.88 16.36
CA ASN A 13 -14.41 -16.94 14.90
C ASN A 13 -13.03 -16.96 14.23
N TYR A 14 -11.95 -16.72 14.98
CA TYR A 14 -10.59 -16.71 14.44
C TYR A 14 -9.92 -18.08 14.57
N PRO A 15 -9.13 -18.50 13.57
CA PRO A 15 -8.43 -19.78 13.59
C PRO A 15 -7.48 -19.88 14.79
N HIS A 16 -7.52 -21.01 15.49
CA HIS A 16 -6.79 -21.19 16.74
C HIS A 16 -5.31 -21.53 16.56
N ASP A 17 -4.94 -22.01 15.37
CA ASP A 17 -3.61 -22.48 14.98
C ASP A 17 -2.75 -21.40 14.30
N ARG A 18 -3.27 -20.20 14.10
CA ARG A 18 -2.53 -19.07 13.52
C ARG A 18 -2.04 -18.08 14.57
N GLU A 19 -0.75 -17.78 14.50
CA GLU A 19 -0.14 -16.71 15.27
C GLU A 19 -0.53 -15.33 14.71
N TRP A 20 -0.27 -15.12 13.42
CA TRP A 20 -0.60 -13.89 12.68
C TRP A 20 -1.93 -14.01 11.96
N ILE A 21 -2.91 -13.20 12.36
CA ILE A 21 -4.18 -13.04 11.63
C ILE A 21 -3.94 -12.19 10.38
N ASN A 22 -3.27 -11.06 10.56
CA ASN A 22 -2.81 -10.17 9.50
C ASN A 22 -1.28 -10.24 9.48
N LYS A 23 -0.72 -10.71 8.37
CA LYS A 23 0.73 -10.86 8.24
C LYS A 23 1.46 -9.55 7.96
N GLY A 24 0.74 -8.45 7.72
CA GLY A 24 1.35 -7.18 7.32
C GLY A 24 1.62 -7.13 5.82
N ASN A 25 2.90 -7.00 5.44
CA ASN A 25 3.46 -6.68 4.12
C ASN A 25 3.60 -5.18 3.82
N SER A 26 3.75 -4.36 4.86
CA SER A 26 4.10 -2.93 4.68
C SER A 26 5.40 -2.82 3.89
N CYS A 27 5.39 -1.97 2.85
CA CYS A 27 6.53 -1.72 1.98
C CYS A 27 6.51 -0.28 1.45
N VAL A 28 7.65 0.15 0.90
CA VAL A 28 7.79 1.39 0.13
C VAL A 28 8.13 1.00 -1.31
N ILE A 29 7.44 1.60 -2.27
CA ILE A 29 7.59 1.33 -3.71
C ILE A 29 7.90 2.65 -4.41
N ASP A 30 8.92 2.66 -5.27
CA ASP A 30 9.29 3.83 -6.05
C ASP A 30 8.36 4.03 -7.27
N PRO A 31 8.44 5.18 -7.97
CA PRO A 31 7.60 5.45 -9.15
C PRO A 31 7.78 4.48 -10.33
N THR A 32 8.86 3.69 -10.36
CA THR A 32 9.08 2.66 -11.39
C THR A 32 8.39 1.33 -11.05
N GLY A 33 7.81 1.23 -9.85
CA GLY A 33 7.17 0.03 -9.34
C GLY A 33 8.12 -0.90 -8.57
N LYS A 34 9.37 -0.46 -8.28
CA LYS A 34 10.34 -1.26 -7.54
C LYS A 34 10.13 -1.08 -6.04
N ILE A 35 10.17 -2.19 -5.29
CA ILE A 35 10.17 -2.16 -3.82
C ILE A 35 11.53 -1.66 -3.34
N ILE A 36 11.53 -0.58 -2.56
CA ILE A 36 12.74 0.05 -2.00
C ILE A 36 12.88 -0.11 -0.48
N ALA A 37 11.80 -0.52 0.21
CA ALA A 37 11.86 -0.99 1.60
C ALA A 37 10.73 -1.99 1.89
N GLY A 38 10.97 -2.95 2.79
CA GLY A 38 10.05 -4.07 3.06
C GLY A 38 10.08 -5.14 1.95
N PRO A 39 9.02 -5.95 1.76
CA PRO A 39 7.81 -6.01 2.58
C PRO A 39 8.06 -6.64 3.95
N VAL A 40 7.60 -6.00 5.02
CA VAL A 40 7.68 -6.58 6.37
C VAL A 40 6.48 -7.49 6.58
N SER A 41 6.75 -8.78 6.76
CA SER A 41 5.74 -9.80 7.05
C SER A 41 5.99 -10.42 8.42
N GLU A 42 4.90 -10.71 9.14
CA GLU A 42 4.91 -11.50 10.38
C GLU A 42 5.87 -10.95 11.46
N LYS A 43 6.03 -9.63 11.49
CA LYS A 43 6.92 -8.94 12.43
C LYS A 43 6.48 -7.49 12.64
N GLU A 44 6.62 -7.00 13.87
CA GLU A 44 6.52 -5.57 14.18
C GLU A 44 7.84 -4.88 13.84
N GLU A 45 7.80 -3.90 12.93
CA GLU A 45 8.99 -3.23 12.43
C GLU A 45 8.65 -1.83 11.92
N ILE A 46 9.60 -0.89 12.08
CA ILE A 46 9.54 0.41 11.41
C ILE A 46 10.45 0.33 10.19
N ILE A 47 9.89 0.53 9.00
CA ILE A 47 10.66 0.62 7.75
C ILE A 47 10.95 2.08 7.41
N TYR A 48 12.19 2.33 6.97
CA TYR A 48 12.64 3.62 6.48
C TYR A 48 13.15 3.46 5.05
N SER A 49 12.99 4.49 4.24
CA SER A 49 13.61 4.60 2.91
C SER A 49 13.88 6.06 2.61
N ASP A 50 15.05 6.35 2.05
CA ASP A 50 15.28 7.61 1.37
C ASP A 50 14.52 7.60 0.04
N ILE A 51 14.06 8.76 -0.39
CA ILE A 51 13.35 8.93 -1.65
C ILE A 51 13.96 10.08 -2.43
N ASP A 52 13.98 9.93 -3.74
CA ASP A 52 14.29 11.01 -4.67
C ASP A 52 12.99 11.55 -5.27
N LEU A 53 12.75 12.85 -5.10
CA LEU A 53 11.56 13.51 -5.63
C LEU A 53 11.66 13.79 -7.12
N ASP A 54 12.87 13.89 -7.67
CA ASP A 54 13.08 14.14 -9.10
C ASP A 54 12.65 12.93 -9.94
N ALA A 55 12.69 11.72 -9.36
CA ALA A 55 12.20 10.49 -9.97
C ALA A 55 10.71 10.54 -10.37
N ILE A 56 9.91 11.43 -9.77
CA ILE A 56 8.49 11.62 -10.14
C ILE A 56 8.38 12.20 -11.54
N ALA A 57 9.21 13.20 -11.86
CA ALA A 57 9.20 13.85 -13.16
C ALA A 57 9.64 12.87 -14.25
N GLU A 58 10.68 12.08 -13.98
CA GLU A 58 11.18 11.03 -14.88
C GLU A 58 10.11 9.98 -15.17
N ALA A 59 9.44 9.46 -14.13
CA ALA A 59 8.38 8.47 -14.29
C ALA A 59 7.18 9.03 -15.09
N LYS A 60 6.78 10.28 -14.84
CA LYS A 60 5.71 10.95 -15.60
C LYS A 60 6.10 11.22 -17.05
N TRP A 61 7.39 11.44 -17.33
CA TRP A 61 7.86 11.59 -18.71
C TRP A 61 7.68 10.31 -19.52
N ILE A 62 7.82 9.15 -18.87
CA ILE A 62 7.52 7.85 -19.48
C ILE A 62 6.00 7.63 -19.56
N PHE A 63 5.25 7.96 -18.50
CA PHE A 63 3.81 7.72 -18.45
C PHE A 63 3.04 8.70 -17.54
N ASP A 64 2.37 9.69 -18.14
CA ASP A 64 1.48 10.63 -17.44
C ASP A 64 0.00 10.43 -17.77
N VAL A 65 -0.65 9.52 -17.02
CA VAL A 65 -2.05 9.13 -17.21
C VAL A 65 -3.06 10.28 -17.09
N ALA A 66 -2.80 11.23 -16.18
CA ALA A 66 -3.70 12.35 -15.94
C ALA A 66 -3.40 13.59 -16.80
N GLY A 67 -2.27 13.58 -17.53
CA GLY A 67 -1.85 14.67 -18.41
C GLY A 67 -1.99 14.29 -19.88
N HIS A 68 -0.88 14.08 -20.57
CA HIS A 68 -0.89 13.93 -22.03
C HIS A 68 -1.56 12.63 -22.52
N TYR A 69 -1.70 11.61 -21.67
CA TYR A 69 -2.48 10.40 -21.97
C TYR A 69 -3.95 10.47 -21.55
N SER A 70 -4.42 11.59 -20.96
CA SER A 70 -5.76 11.67 -20.36
C SER A 70 -6.92 11.63 -21.36
N ARG A 71 -6.69 11.87 -22.67
CA ARG A 71 -7.72 11.90 -23.74
C ARG A 71 -9.01 12.62 -23.30
N PRO A 72 -8.93 13.92 -22.94
CA PRO A 72 -10.08 14.68 -22.47
C PRO A 72 -11.16 14.88 -23.54
N ASP A 73 -10.82 14.60 -24.80
CA ASP A 73 -11.75 14.54 -25.93
C ASP A 73 -12.67 13.30 -25.92
N ILE A 74 -12.33 12.26 -25.15
CA ILE A 74 -13.13 11.04 -24.98
C ILE A 74 -13.61 10.87 -23.54
N PHE A 75 -12.73 11.08 -22.56
CA PHE A 75 -13.01 10.78 -21.16
C PHE A 75 -13.07 12.04 -20.32
N GLU A 76 -14.11 12.15 -19.48
CA GLU A 76 -14.24 13.22 -18.51
C GLU A 76 -14.66 12.65 -17.15
N PHE A 77 -13.93 13.02 -16.09
CA PHE A 77 -14.28 12.71 -14.71
C PHE A 77 -14.81 13.97 -14.00
N ARG A 78 -15.97 13.87 -13.34
CA ARG A 78 -16.58 14.97 -12.56
C ARG A 78 -16.95 14.51 -11.16
N VAL A 79 -16.58 15.32 -10.16
CA VAL A 79 -17.00 15.14 -8.77
C VAL A 79 -18.30 15.92 -8.53
N ARG A 80 -19.34 15.28 -8.00
CA ARG A 80 -20.55 15.95 -7.51
C ARG A 80 -20.41 16.16 -6.00
N LYS A 81 -20.38 17.43 -5.59
CA LYS A 81 -20.43 17.83 -4.18
C LYS A 81 -21.88 18.04 -3.76
#